data_AF-A0A3G4VKV7-F1
#
_entry.id   AF-A0A3G4VKV7-F1
#
_cell.length_a   1.000
_cell.length_b   1.000
_cell.length_c   1.000
_cell.angle_alpha   90.00
_cell.angle_beta   90.00
_cell.angle_gamma   90.00
#
_symmetry.space_group_name_H-M   'P 1'
#
loop_
_entity.id
_entity.type
_entity.pdbx_description
1 polymer ?
#
loop_
_entity_poly.entity_id
_entity_poly.type
_entity_poly.pdbx_seq_one_letter_code
_entity_poly.pdbx_strand_id
1 'polypeptide(L)' 'MLRLAAEGCTNSEIGHRLFIGEGTVKTHLLRTFGELGVFDRTAAVARAMKFQLLSTD' A
#
# COMPACT_ATOMS: atom_id res chain seq x y z
N MET A 1 -4.29 -2.19 2.59
CA MET A 1 -3.58 -0.89 2.49
C MET A 1 -2.97 -0.67 1.11
N LEU A 2 -2.22 -1.63 0.57
CA LEU A 2 -1.58 -1.48 -0.75
C LEU A 2 -2.58 -1.20 -1.89
N ARG A 3 -3.78 -1.79 -1.88
CA ARG A 3 -4.86 -1.48 -2.84
C ARG A 3 -5.27 0.00 -2.82
N LEU A 4 -5.54 0.55 -1.63
CA LEU A 4 -5.85 1.96 -1.48
C LEU A 4 -4.71 2.88 -1.94
N ALA A 5 -3.45 2.45 -1.72
CA ALA A 5 -2.29 3.16 -2.25
C ALA A 5 -2.21 3.09 -3.79
N ALA A 6 -2.63 1.98 -4.40
CA ALA A 6 -2.77 1.83 -5.85
C ALA A 6 -3.91 2.69 -6.42
N GLU A 7 -4.98 2.89 -5.65
CA GLU A 7 -6.08 3.83 -5.94
C GLU A 7 -5.67 5.31 -5.77
N GLY A 8 -4.42 5.60 -5.39
CA GLY A 8 -3.90 6.96 -5.23
C GLY A 8 -4.08 7.57 -3.85
N CYS A 9 -4.61 6.82 -2.86
CA CYS A 9 -4.79 7.35 -1.51
C CYS A 9 -3.43 7.69 -0.84
N THR A 10 -3.40 8.81 -0.13
CA THR A 10 -2.36 9.20 0.81
C THR A 10 -2.38 8.31 2.06
N ASN A 11 -1.31 8.30 2.86
CA ASN A 11 -1.28 7.51 4.09
C ASN A 11 -2.34 7.99 5.10
N SER A 12 -2.63 9.30 5.11
CA SER A 12 -3.68 9.89 5.95
C SER A 12 -5.07 9.41 5.52
N GLU A 13 -5.39 9.46 4.22
CA GLU A 13 -6.67 8.95 3.70
C GLU A 13 -6.85 7.45 3.95
N ILE A 14 -5.79 6.66 3.80
CA ILE A 14 -5.79 5.23 4.14
C ILE A 14 -6.07 5.05 5.63
N GLY A 15 -5.42 5.85 6.49
CA GLY A 15 -5.60 5.81 7.93
C GLY A 15 -7.05 6.11 8.33
N HIS A 16 -7.63 7.16 7.74
CA HIS A 16 -9.03 7.50 7.91
C HIS A 16 -9.98 6.37 7.48
N ARG A 17 -9.78 5.78 6.29
CA ARG A 17 -10.63 4.69 5.78
C ARG A 17 -10.53 3.41 6.63
N LEU A 18 -9.38 3.18 7.25
CA LEU A 18 -9.10 1.97 8.03
C LEU A 18 -9.16 2.18 9.55
N PHE A 19 -9.54 3.38 10.00
CA PHE A 19 -9.61 3.76 11.42
C PHE A 19 -8.30 3.52 12.19
N ILE A 20 -7.15 3.83 11.57
CA ILE A 20 -5.81 3.71 12.17
C ILE A 20 -4.97 4.97 11.93
N GLY A 21 -3.93 5.17 12.74
CA GLY A 21 -3.03 6.32 12.58
C GLY A 21 -2.20 6.26 11.30
N GLU A 22 -1.91 7.43 10.71
CA GLU A 22 -1.05 7.56 9.52
C GLU A 22 0.32 6.89 9.70
N GLY A 23 0.94 7.02 10.88
CA GLY A 23 2.21 6.35 11.20
C GLY A 23 2.13 4.83 11.15
N THR A 24 0.97 4.27 11.55
CA THR A 24 0.68 2.83 11.44
C THR A 24 0.59 2.42 9.98
N VAL A 25 -0.11 3.20 9.14
CA VAL A 25 -0.17 2.97 7.68
C VAL A 25 1.22 2.98 7.06
N LYS A 26 2.05 3.98 7.40
CA LYS A 26 3.43 4.07 6.90
C LYS A 26 4.22 2.81 7.25
N THR A 27 4.14 2.36 8.50
CA THR A 27 4.85 1.17 8.99
C THR A 27 4.41 -0.09 8.22
N HIS A 28 3.10 -0.29 8.04
CA HIS A 28 2.59 -1.43 7.29
C HIS A 28 3.01 -1.40 5.82
N LEU A 29 2.91 -0.24 5.15
CA LEU A 29 3.33 -0.12 3.76
C LEU A 29 4.83 -0.38 3.59
N LEU A 30 5.69 0.16 4.45
CA LEU A 30 7.13 -0.11 4.39
C LEU A 30 7.45 -1.60 4.58
N ARG A 31 6.76 -2.29 5.49
CA ARG A 31 6.89 -3.74 5.64
C ARG A 31 6.48 -4.47 4.37
N THR A 32 5.31 -4.15 3.82
CA THR A 32 4.83 -4.74 2.56
C THR A 32 5.81 -4.48 1.41
N PHE A 33 6.44 -3.31 1.34
CA PHE A 33 7.45 -3.02 0.32
C PHE A 33 8.66 -3.95 0.49
N GLY A 34 9.14 -4.14 1.71
CA GLY A 34 10.20 -5.11 2.02
C GLY A 34 9.84 -6.54 1.64
N GLU A 35 8.62 -6.99 1.94
CA GLU A 35 8.11 -8.32 1.57
C GLU A 35 8.01 -8.49 0.04
N LEU A 36 7.69 -7.42 -0.69
CA LEU A 36 7.67 -7.40 -2.15
C LEU A 36 9.06 -7.24 -2.79
N GLY A 37 10.09 -6.96 -1.99
CA GLY A 37 11.46 -6.70 -2.45
C GLY A 37 11.59 -5.39 -3.24
N VAL A 38 10.81 -4.37 -2.88
CA VAL A 38 10.80 -3.05 -3.54
C VAL A 38 11.03 -1.93 -2.54
N PHE A 39 11.45 -0.76 -3.03
CA PHE A 39 11.88 0.36 -2.17
C PHE A 39 10.83 1.46 -2.01
N ASP A 40 9.84 1.51 -2.89
CA ASP A 40 8.86 2.59 -2.91
C ASP A 40 7.45 2.11 -3.29
N ARG A 41 6.50 3.04 -3.11
CA ARG A 41 5.07 2.86 -3.38
C ARG A 41 4.81 2.49 -4.84
N THR A 42 5.45 3.17 -5.79
CA THR A 42 5.21 2.96 -7.21
C THR A 42 5.66 1.57 -7.62
N ALA A 43 6.84 1.15 -7.19
CA ALA A 43 7.37 -0.18 -7.43
C ALA A 43 6.52 -1.26 -6.76
N ALA A 44 6.01 -1.02 -5.54
CA ALA A 44 5.13 -1.95 -4.85
C ALA A 44 3.80 -2.14 -5.58
N VAL A 45 3.17 -1.04 -6.02
CA VAL A 45 1.91 -1.08 -6.79
C VAL A 45 2.13 -1.78 -8.13
N ALA A 46 3.17 -1.40 -8.87
CA ALA A 46 3.49 -2.03 -10.16
C ALA A 46 3.76 -3.53 -10.01
N ARG A 47 4.48 -3.93 -8.96
CA ARG A 47 4.77 -5.35 -8.69
C ARG A 47 3.51 -6.11 -8.27
N ALA A 48 2.68 -5.53 -7.41
CA ALA A 48 1.41 -6.13 -7.01
C ALA A 48 0.43 -6.28 -8.18
N MET A 49 0.37 -5.31 -9.10
CA MET A 49 -0.39 -5.43 -10.35
C MET A 49 0.17 -6.53 -11.25
N LYS A 50 1.50 -6.58 -11.45
CA LYS A 50 2.15 -7.59 -12.29
C LYS A 50 1.89 -9.02 -11.84
N PHE A 51 1.80 -9.25 -10.53
CA PHE A 51 1.54 -10.57 -9.96
C PHE A 51 0.07 -10.80 -9.59
N GLN A 52 -0.84 -9.90 -10.01
CA GLN A 52 -2.27 -9.99 -9.69
C GLN A 52 -2.55 -10.12 -8.18
N LEU A 53 -1.71 -9.51 -7.35
CA LEU A 53 -1.85 -9.50 -5.88
C LEU A 53 -2.86 -8.44 -5.40
N LEU A 54 -3.43 -7.65 -6.31
CA LEU A 54 -4.50 -6.70 -6.04
C LEU A 54 -5.79 -7.25 -6.64
N SER A 55 -6.69 -7.73 -5.79
CA SER A 55 -8.07 -7.99 -6.20
C SER A 55 -8.75 -6.66 -6.52
N THR A 56 -9.28 -6.56 -7.74
CA THR A 56 -10.10 -5.44 -8.21
C THR A 56 -11.53 -5.96 -8.20
N ASP A 57 -12.27 -5.66 -7.14
CA ASP A 57 -13.72 -5.84 -7.09
C ASP A 57 -14.39 -4.53 -7.52
#